data_AF-A0A960RA99-F1
#
_entry.id   AF-A0A960RA99-F1
#
_cell.length_a   1.000
_cell.length_b   1.000
_cell.length_c   1.000
_cell.angle_alpha   90.00
_cell.angle_beta   90.00
_cell.angle_gamma   90.00
#
_symmetry.space_group_name_H-M   'P 1'
#
loop_
_entity.id
_entity.type
_entity.pdbx_description
1 polymer ?
#
loop_
_entity_poly.entity_id
_entity_poly.type
_entity_poly.pdbx_seq_one_letter_code
_entity_poly.pdbx_strand_id
1 'polypeptide(L)'
;MKNKRNLLGKGESLFAKEPWKPRTVSSTQVYTIDQAKERLLPMLRRATSASAVVREESCYSGKRTMAMRIHPSRISKSAMPSDTFKSFELEILGSRGVEFVPDRSSKSRPPGADMDSLVEESVELFVAGAQGSWEQLEQFAEGLSADDAERSGIEEKLADEFLSFEEIRFLTPEEKNGTTSDGNSKEVEILLQQGDDPWGVIDHFTRFARLVGFEIEDDRIIDVAGLFFIPVTVTEEQIDAISRYSHVRFIRNAAELRVFNPVTGIRGVINRAIQLPSDDKMSNDFRVAIFDGGLPDERFAAWVDHFDQTTSDPQTTTTSASAEHGAAVTSAFLFGHMDDGANETPCPPCRVDHYRVIADGDHDPYVVLRRITSVLKSRSYRLVNLSLGPEYAIVDDHIDPWTASLDSFASSGDCFIAVAAGNEGEADQEAGNHRIQPPSDGVNVI
;
A
#
# COMPACT_ATOMS: atom_id res chain seq x y z
N MET A 1 -47.90 -4.45 -3.23
CA MET A 1 -46.85 -5.10 -4.04
C MET A 1 -45.51 -4.78 -3.36
N LYS A 2 -44.76 -5.81 -2.94
CA LYS A 2 -43.48 -5.65 -2.22
C LYS A 2 -42.45 -4.99 -3.14
N ASN A 3 -41.79 -3.92 -2.67
CA ASN A 3 -40.63 -3.30 -3.31
C ASN A 3 -39.51 -4.33 -3.45
N LYS A 4 -39.37 -4.93 -4.64
CA LYS A 4 -38.16 -5.68 -5.00
C LYS A 4 -37.06 -4.65 -5.26
N ARG A 5 -36.13 -4.52 -4.32
CA ARG A 5 -34.81 -3.94 -4.60
C ARG A 5 -34.09 -4.95 -5.49
N ASN A 6 -34.05 -4.69 -6.80
CA ASN A 6 -33.29 -5.52 -7.73
C ASN A 6 -31.81 -5.21 -7.52
N LEU A 7 -31.08 -6.10 -6.84
CA LEU A 7 -29.64 -6.21 -7.03
C LEU A 7 -29.44 -6.72 -8.46
N LEU A 8 -28.66 -5.99 -9.27
CA LEU A 8 -28.32 -6.39 -10.64
C LEU A 8 -27.47 -7.67 -10.60
N GLY A 9 -28.12 -8.83 -10.59
CA GLY A 9 -27.47 -10.11 -10.87
C GLY A 9 -27.29 -10.29 -12.37
N LYS A 10 -26.15 -10.86 -12.80
CA LYS A 10 -25.74 -11.08 -14.19
C LYS A 10 -25.28 -9.86 -14.98
N GLY A 11 -24.62 -8.90 -14.34
CA GLY A 11 -24.03 -7.75 -15.03
C GLY A 11 -23.09 -8.16 -16.17
N GLU A 12 -22.32 -9.24 -15.98
CA GLU A 12 -21.43 -9.86 -16.97
C GLU A 12 -22.14 -10.27 -18.27
N SER A 13 -23.45 -10.57 -18.21
CA SER A 13 -24.24 -10.92 -19.40
C SER A 13 -24.67 -9.70 -20.24
N LEU A 14 -24.43 -8.48 -19.75
CA LEU A 14 -24.62 -7.22 -20.46
C LEU A 14 -23.36 -6.74 -21.20
N PHE A 15 -22.22 -7.39 -20.99
CA PHE A 15 -20.96 -7.05 -21.65
C PHE A 15 -20.71 -7.99 -22.83
N ALA A 16 -20.67 -7.46 -24.05
CA ALA A 16 -20.06 -8.14 -25.18
C ALA A 16 -18.56 -7.81 -25.18
N LYS A 17 -17.69 -8.80 -25.38
CA LYS A 17 -16.26 -8.55 -25.66
C LYS A 17 -16.17 -7.81 -27.00
N GLU A 18 -16.06 -6.49 -26.95
CA GLU A 18 -15.75 -5.70 -28.13
C GLU A 18 -14.26 -5.92 -28.48
N PRO A 19 -13.92 -6.26 -29.73
CA PRO A 19 -12.52 -6.39 -30.11
C PRO A 19 -11.84 -5.04 -29.94
N TRP A 20 -10.80 -5.00 -29.11
CA TRP A 20 -10.00 -3.80 -28.87
C TRP A 20 -9.46 -3.26 -30.21
N LYS A 21 -9.86 -2.05 -30.56
CA LYS A 21 -9.33 -1.33 -31.71
C LYS A 21 -8.22 -0.40 -31.21
N PRO A 22 -6.95 -0.63 -31.54
CA PRO A 22 -5.89 0.32 -31.18
C PRO A 22 -6.22 1.67 -31.81
N ARG A 23 -6.48 2.67 -30.97
CA ARG A 23 -6.53 4.07 -31.39
C ARG A 23 -5.13 4.63 -31.28
N THR A 24 -4.58 5.09 -32.40
CA THR A 24 -3.38 5.91 -32.39
C THR A 24 -3.78 7.28 -31.86
N VAL A 25 -3.56 7.51 -30.56
CA VAL A 25 -3.65 8.84 -29.97
C VAL A 25 -2.28 9.46 -30.13
N SER A 26 -2.13 10.43 -31.03
CA SER A 26 -0.91 11.23 -31.08
C SER A 26 -0.85 12.04 -29.78
N SER A 27 0.17 11.82 -28.95
CA SER A 27 0.39 12.65 -27.77
C SER A 27 0.60 14.09 -28.21
N THR A 28 -0.12 15.03 -27.60
CA THR A 28 0.10 16.46 -27.85
C THR A 28 1.52 16.80 -27.44
N GLN A 29 2.33 17.27 -28.40
CA GLN A 29 3.69 17.73 -28.11
C GLN A 29 3.63 19.05 -27.37
N VAL A 30 4.13 19.08 -26.14
CA VAL A 30 4.07 20.24 -25.23
C VAL A 30 5.36 21.06 -25.26
N TYR A 31 6.48 20.37 -25.41
CA TYR A 31 7.82 20.97 -25.49
C TYR A 31 8.49 20.66 -26.82
N THR A 32 9.24 21.62 -27.35
CA THR A 32 10.25 21.35 -28.37
C THR A 32 11.51 20.77 -27.72
N ILE A 33 12.41 20.20 -28.52
CA ILE A 33 13.70 19.69 -28.02
C ILE A 33 14.49 20.78 -27.30
N ASP A 34 14.61 21.97 -27.90
CA ASP A 34 15.38 23.07 -27.29
C ASP A 34 14.80 23.50 -25.94
N GLN A 35 13.47 23.56 -25.83
CA GLN A 35 12.78 23.90 -24.59
C GLN A 35 12.97 22.82 -23.52
N ALA A 36 12.86 21.55 -23.90
CA ALA A 36 13.10 20.43 -22.99
C ALA A 36 14.55 20.44 -22.49
N LYS A 37 15.53 20.68 -23.38
CA LYS A 37 16.95 20.79 -23.01
C LYS A 37 17.20 21.94 -22.04
N GLU A 38 16.68 23.13 -22.32
CA GLU A 38 16.85 24.30 -21.47
C GLU A 38 16.38 24.05 -20.03
N ARG A 39 15.28 23.30 -19.87
CA ARG A 39 14.69 22.93 -18.58
C ARG A 39 15.40 21.77 -17.89
N LEU A 40 15.50 20.64 -18.61
CA LEU A 40 15.84 19.35 -18.01
C LEU A 40 17.34 19.14 -17.89
N LEU A 41 18.17 19.68 -18.79
CA LEU A 41 19.61 19.46 -18.73
C LEU A 41 20.24 20.05 -17.45
N PRO A 42 19.88 21.27 -16.99
CA PRO A 42 20.34 21.77 -15.68
C PRO A 42 19.80 20.97 -14.49
N MET A 43 18.61 20.36 -14.60
CA MET A 43 18.04 19.50 -13.57
C MET A 43 18.80 18.18 -13.46
N LEU A 44 18.98 17.50 -14.60
CA LEU A 44 19.73 16.25 -14.71
C LEU A 44 21.17 16.43 -14.22
N ARG A 45 21.88 17.47 -14.64
CA ARG A 45 23.24 17.80 -14.15
C ARG A 45 23.33 17.93 -12.64
N ARG A 46 22.38 18.65 -12.04
CA ARG A 46 22.31 18.83 -10.58
C ARG A 46 22.03 17.50 -9.89
N ALA A 47 21.08 16.71 -10.41
CA ALA A 47 20.72 15.40 -9.87
C ALA A 47 21.91 14.41 -9.96
N THR A 48 22.55 14.30 -11.11
CA THR A 48 23.75 13.47 -11.34
C THR A 48 24.87 13.86 -10.38
N SER A 49 25.16 15.16 -10.25
CA SER A 49 26.18 15.67 -9.33
C SER A 49 25.85 15.40 -7.85
N ALA A 50 24.59 15.59 -7.45
CA ALA A 50 24.14 15.31 -6.08
C ALA A 50 24.17 13.80 -5.76
N SER A 51 23.88 12.95 -6.74
CA SER A 51 23.94 11.50 -6.55
C SER A 51 25.37 10.97 -6.44
N ALA A 52 26.34 11.64 -7.08
CA ALA A 52 27.75 11.22 -7.07
C ALA A 52 28.41 11.28 -5.69
N VAL A 53 27.88 12.11 -4.77
CA VAL A 53 28.41 12.22 -3.39
C VAL A 53 27.83 11.18 -2.43
N VAL A 54 26.85 10.38 -2.86
CA VAL A 54 26.30 9.29 -2.06
C VAL A 54 27.36 8.20 -1.89
N ARG A 55 27.50 7.72 -0.65
CA ARG A 55 28.44 6.66 -0.29
C ARG A 55 28.04 5.34 -0.94
N GLU A 56 29.03 4.59 -1.42
CA GLU A 56 28.80 3.30 -2.09
C GLU A 56 28.13 2.27 -1.16
N GLU A 57 28.41 2.32 0.15
CA GLU A 57 27.76 1.44 1.13
C GLU A 57 26.23 1.67 1.23
N SER A 58 25.73 2.80 0.74
CA SER A 58 24.31 3.15 0.68
C SER A 58 23.66 2.84 -0.68
N CYS A 59 24.41 2.26 -1.62
CA CYS A 59 23.99 2.03 -2.99
C CYS A 59 24.07 0.53 -3.34
N TYR A 60 22.91 -0.14 -3.35
CA TYR A 60 22.86 -1.53 -3.83
C TYR A 60 23.36 -1.61 -5.28
N SER A 61 24.35 -2.47 -5.54
CA SER A 61 25.00 -2.60 -6.85
C SER A 61 25.54 -1.27 -7.43
N GLY A 62 25.87 -0.29 -6.59
CA GLY A 62 26.32 1.04 -7.02
C GLY A 62 25.22 1.90 -7.68
N LYS A 63 23.96 1.46 -7.67
CA LYS A 63 22.83 2.19 -8.25
C LYS A 63 22.34 3.29 -7.31
N ARG A 64 22.00 4.43 -7.91
CA ARG A 64 21.50 5.66 -7.26
C ARG A 64 20.10 5.95 -7.77
N THR A 65 19.17 6.16 -6.85
CA THR A 65 17.76 6.40 -7.13
C THR A 65 17.49 7.89 -7.30
N MET A 66 16.88 8.24 -8.42
CA MET A 66 16.39 9.58 -8.73
C MET A 66 14.87 9.54 -8.92
N ALA A 67 14.22 10.69 -8.72
CA ALA A 67 12.82 10.89 -9.05
C ALA A 67 12.70 11.56 -10.41
N MET A 68 11.86 10.98 -11.28
CA MET A 68 11.56 11.51 -12.61
C MET A 68 10.06 11.72 -12.72
N ARG A 69 9.62 12.98 -12.75
CA ARG A 69 8.22 13.33 -12.91
C ARG A 69 7.84 13.32 -14.38
N ILE A 70 6.76 12.63 -14.71
CA ILE A 70 6.22 12.58 -16.07
C ILE A 70 5.26 13.75 -16.27
N HIS A 71 5.21 14.29 -17.48
CA HIS A 71 4.25 15.33 -17.84
C HIS A 71 2.82 14.75 -17.91
N PRO A 72 1.77 15.44 -17.42
CA PRO A 72 0.40 14.93 -17.37
C PRO A 72 -0.15 14.42 -18.72
N SER A 73 0.27 15.02 -19.84
CA SER A 73 -0.13 14.57 -21.19
C SER A 73 0.55 13.27 -21.66
N ARG A 74 1.49 12.72 -20.88
CA ARG A 74 2.35 11.58 -21.23
C ARG A 74 2.26 10.40 -20.25
N ILE A 75 1.24 10.38 -19.37
CA ILE A 75 1.05 9.32 -18.37
C ILE A 75 0.51 7.98 -18.93
N SER A 76 0.09 7.94 -20.20
CA SER A 76 -0.43 6.70 -20.80
C SER A 76 0.64 5.60 -20.88
N LYS A 77 0.25 4.32 -20.79
CA LYS A 77 1.18 3.19 -20.90
C LYS A 77 2.07 3.23 -22.15
N SER A 78 1.55 3.74 -23.27
CA SER A 78 2.30 3.87 -24.53
C SER A 78 3.20 5.10 -24.61
N ALA A 79 3.05 6.06 -23.68
CA ALA A 79 3.81 7.30 -23.65
C ALA A 79 4.87 7.32 -22.53
N MET A 80 4.92 6.29 -21.69
CA MET A 80 5.95 6.12 -20.67
C MET A 80 7.33 5.95 -21.32
N PRO A 81 8.39 6.59 -20.79
CA PRO A 81 9.72 6.65 -21.40
C PRO A 81 10.51 5.33 -21.23
N SER A 82 9.92 4.24 -21.69
CA SER A 82 10.40 2.88 -21.45
C SER A 82 11.64 2.55 -22.28
N ASP A 83 11.74 3.07 -23.50
CA ASP A 83 12.90 2.84 -24.36
C ASP A 83 14.12 3.62 -23.83
N THR A 84 13.92 4.78 -23.21
CA THR A 84 14.91 5.58 -22.48
C THR A 84 15.47 4.79 -21.32
N PHE A 85 14.62 4.29 -20.43
CA PHE A 85 15.10 3.53 -19.28
C PHE A 85 15.90 2.29 -19.68
N LYS A 86 15.42 1.56 -20.69
CA LYS A 86 16.15 0.39 -21.22
C LYS A 86 17.49 0.77 -21.87
N SER A 87 17.53 1.83 -22.66
CA SER A 87 18.73 2.21 -23.42
C SER A 87 19.87 2.71 -22.54
N PHE A 88 19.55 3.29 -21.38
CA PHE A 88 20.53 3.80 -20.41
C PHE A 88 20.71 2.88 -19.20
N GLU A 89 20.17 1.65 -19.21
CA GLU A 89 20.24 0.70 -18.09
C GLU A 89 19.70 1.28 -16.76
N LEU A 90 18.62 2.06 -16.88
CA LEU A 90 17.90 2.64 -15.75
C LEU A 90 16.71 1.74 -15.39
N GLU A 91 16.56 1.47 -14.11
CA GLU A 91 15.59 0.53 -13.56
C GLU A 91 14.46 1.29 -12.87
N ILE A 92 13.21 1.04 -13.26
CA ILE A 92 12.06 1.62 -12.56
C ILE A 92 11.82 0.79 -11.30
N LEU A 93 12.06 1.39 -10.14
CA LEU A 93 11.82 0.76 -8.85
C LEU A 93 10.36 0.88 -8.38
N GLY A 94 9.66 1.92 -8.83
CA GLY A 94 8.25 2.16 -8.49
C GLY A 94 7.76 3.54 -8.89
N SER A 95 6.54 3.88 -8.48
CA SER A 95 5.92 5.16 -8.79
C SER A 95 5.01 5.67 -7.68
N ARG A 96 4.68 6.97 -7.73
CA ARG A 96 3.69 7.63 -6.88
C ARG A 96 2.86 8.63 -7.70
N GLY A 97 1.58 8.78 -7.37
CA GLY A 97 0.75 9.86 -7.89
C GLY A 97 1.28 11.20 -7.41
N VAL A 98 1.17 12.23 -8.25
CA VAL A 98 1.55 13.60 -7.88
C VAL A 98 0.60 14.59 -8.54
N GLU A 99 0.30 15.65 -7.81
CA GLU A 99 -0.48 16.79 -8.31
C GLU A 99 0.41 18.03 -8.34
N PHE A 100 0.47 18.70 -9.49
CA PHE A 100 1.27 19.91 -9.64
C PHE A 100 0.82 20.73 -10.84
N VAL A 101 1.30 21.97 -10.93
CA VAL A 101 1.10 22.82 -12.11
C VAL A 101 2.27 22.61 -13.07
N PRO A 102 2.06 22.03 -14.27
CA PRO A 102 3.14 21.88 -15.25
C PRO A 102 3.58 23.22 -15.83
N ASP A 103 4.86 23.33 -16.22
CA ASP A 103 5.40 24.57 -16.81
C ASP A 103 4.65 24.94 -18.10
N ARG A 104 4.11 23.95 -18.80
CA ARG A 104 3.14 24.12 -19.87
C ARG A 104 2.04 23.08 -19.79
N SER A 105 0.80 23.52 -19.93
CA SER A 105 -0.34 22.61 -20.04
C SER A 105 -0.65 22.28 -21.50
N SER A 106 -1.06 21.03 -21.72
CA SER A 106 -1.69 20.61 -22.99
C SER A 106 -3.18 21.01 -23.08
N LYS A 107 -3.80 21.41 -21.96
CA LYS A 107 -5.21 21.78 -21.87
C LYS A 107 -5.41 23.26 -22.19
N SER A 108 -6.50 23.60 -22.89
CA SER A 108 -6.85 25.00 -23.16
C SER A 108 -7.27 25.69 -21.87
N ARG A 109 -6.65 26.83 -21.54
CA ARG A 109 -6.97 27.60 -20.34
C ARG A 109 -8.23 28.47 -20.54
N PRO A 110 -9.28 28.30 -19.73
CA PRO A 110 -10.41 29.24 -19.73
C PRO A 110 -9.97 30.63 -19.21
N PRO A 111 -10.48 31.74 -19.76
CA PRO A 111 -10.24 33.07 -19.18
C PRO A 111 -10.79 33.14 -17.76
N GLY A 112 -9.95 33.52 -16.78
CA GLY A 112 -10.35 33.63 -15.37
C GLY A 112 -10.23 32.35 -14.54
N ALA A 113 -9.61 31.30 -15.07
CA ALA A 113 -9.26 30.10 -14.32
C ALA A 113 -8.42 30.44 -13.07
N ASP A 114 -8.87 29.95 -11.92
CA ASP A 114 -8.15 30.02 -10.65
C ASP A 114 -6.83 29.22 -10.69
N MET A 115 -5.99 29.38 -9.67
CA MET A 115 -4.73 28.64 -9.61
C MET A 115 -4.95 27.13 -9.43
N ASP A 116 -6.01 26.73 -8.72
CA ASP A 116 -6.32 25.33 -8.43
C ASP A 116 -6.72 24.55 -9.70
N SER A 117 -7.40 25.18 -10.65
CA SER A 117 -7.72 24.57 -11.95
C SER A 117 -6.51 24.38 -12.89
N LEU A 118 -5.32 24.82 -12.48
CA LEU A 118 -4.06 24.56 -13.19
C LEU A 118 -3.34 23.32 -12.67
N VAL A 119 -3.77 22.77 -11.53
CA VAL A 119 -3.20 21.55 -10.97
C VAL A 119 -3.63 20.37 -11.84
N GLU A 120 -2.66 19.56 -12.25
CA GLU A 120 -2.88 18.35 -13.03
C GLU A 120 -2.28 17.15 -12.31
N GLU A 121 -3.00 16.03 -12.35
CA GLU A 121 -2.53 14.73 -11.88
C GLU A 121 -1.48 14.16 -12.84
N SER A 122 -0.43 13.59 -12.28
CA SER A 122 0.58 12.85 -13.01
C SER A 122 1.22 11.76 -12.15
N VAL A 123 2.33 11.22 -12.62
CA VAL A 123 3.13 10.22 -11.93
C VAL A 123 4.58 10.69 -11.77
N GLU A 124 5.14 10.39 -10.61
CA GLU A 124 6.57 10.46 -10.33
C GLU A 124 7.14 9.05 -10.26
N LEU A 125 8.17 8.77 -11.05
CA LEU A 125 8.85 7.49 -11.11
C LEU A 125 10.10 7.53 -10.23
N PHE A 126 10.31 6.47 -9.46
CA PHE A 126 11.57 6.20 -8.76
C PHE A 126 12.43 5.32 -9.66
N VAL A 127 13.58 5.84 -10.09
CA VAL A 127 14.42 5.21 -11.10
C VAL A 127 15.83 5.06 -10.56
N ALA A 128 16.37 3.84 -10.58
CA ALA A 128 17.72 3.53 -10.13
C ALA A 128 18.66 3.32 -11.31
N GLY A 129 19.86 3.89 -11.23
CA GLY A 129 20.89 3.75 -12.27
C GLY A 129 22.29 3.86 -11.69
N ALA A 130 23.26 3.22 -12.33
CA ALA A 130 24.67 3.45 -12.00
C ALA A 130 25.05 4.89 -12.34
N GLN A 131 26.10 5.43 -11.70
CA GLN A 131 26.58 6.79 -11.98
C GLN A 131 26.84 7.02 -13.48
N GLY A 132 27.48 6.06 -14.15
CA GLY A 132 27.75 6.12 -15.59
C GLY A 132 26.49 6.10 -16.47
N SER A 133 25.40 5.46 -16.02
CA SER A 133 24.12 5.45 -16.73
C SER A 133 23.50 6.86 -16.77
N TRP A 134 23.53 7.57 -15.64
CA TRP A 134 23.05 8.95 -15.54
C TRP A 134 23.90 9.91 -16.38
N GLU A 135 25.22 9.72 -16.39
CA GLU A 135 26.15 10.50 -17.22
C GLU A 135 25.92 10.26 -18.73
N GLN A 136 25.59 9.03 -19.14
CA GLN A 136 25.23 8.73 -20.53
C GLN A 136 23.91 9.39 -20.94
N LEU A 137 22.89 9.37 -20.07
CA LEU A 137 21.64 10.08 -20.31
C LEU A 137 21.89 11.61 -20.43
N GLU A 138 22.77 12.16 -19.61
CA GLU A 138 23.16 13.57 -19.69
C GLU A 138 23.83 13.90 -21.03
N GLN A 139 24.80 13.09 -21.46
CA GLN A 139 25.48 13.28 -22.74
C GLN A 139 24.51 13.18 -23.92
N PHE A 140 23.58 12.22 -23.87
CA PHE A 140 22.52 12.11 -24.87
C PHE A 140 21.65 13.38 -24.90
N ALA A 141 21.15 13.82 -23.74
CA ALA A 141 20.32 15.02 -23.64
C ALA A 141 21.05 16.28 -24.13
N GLU A 142 22.35 16.41 -23.86
CA GLU A 142 23.18 17.51 -24.36
C GLU A 142 23.35 17.46 -25.88
N GLY A 143 23.50 16.26 -26.45
CA GLY A 143 23.66 16.03 -27.89
C GLY A 143 22.39 16.23 -28.73
N LEU A 144 21.20 16.22 -28.12
CA LEU A 144 19.93 16.41 -28.84
C LEU A 144 19.89 17.75 -29.58
N SER A 145 19.44 17.74 -30.84
CA SER A 145 19.26 18.96 -31.65
C SER A 145 17.91 18.94 -32.35
N ALA A 146 17.23 20.09 -32.43
CA ALA A 146 15.98 20.23 -33.17
C ALA A 146 16.17 20.07 -34.69
N ASP A 147 17.36 20.41 -35.21
CA ASP A 147 17.68 20.41 -36.65
C ASP A 147 18.26 19.09 -37.16
N ASP A 148 18.27 18.06 -36.31
CA ASP A 148 18.82 16.75 -36.62
C ASP A 148 17.91 15.97 -37.56
N ALA A 149 18.04 16.25 -38.86
CA ALA A 149 17.27 15.62 -39.92
C ALA A 149 17.63 14.15 -40.18
N GLU A 150 18.74 13.65 -39.59
CA GLU A 150 19.19 12.27 -39.74
C GLU A 150 18.69 11.34 -38.62
N ARG A 151 18.14 11.91 -37.52
CA ARG A 151 17.60 11.15 -36.41
C ARG A 151 16.54 10.17 -36.89
N SER A 152 16.75 8.89 -36.59
CA SER A 152 15.83 7.83 -37.00
C SER A 152 15.86 6.65 -36.03
N GLY A 153 14.82 5.82 -36.08
CA GLY A 153 14.76 4.58 -35.33
C GLY A 153 14.70 4.82 -33.82
N ILE A 154 15.66 4.28 -33.07
CA ILE A 154 15.66 4.36 -31.60
C ILE A 154 15.96 5.78 -31.11
N GLU A 155 16.86 6.51 -31.76
CA GLU A 155 17.23 7.88 -31.33
C GLU A 155 16.04 8.84 -31.41
N GLU A 156 15.19 8.69 -32.43
CA GLU A 156 13.95 9.48 -32.58
C GLU A 156 12.98 9.22 -31.42
N LYS A 157 12.83 7.96 -31.01
CA LYS A 157 12.00 7.60 -29.87
C LYS A 157 12.56 8.13 -28.56
N LEU A 158 13.87 7.99 -28.33
CA LEU A 158 14.52 8.51 -27.14
C LEU A 158 14.38 10.03 -27.04
N ALA A 159 14.49 10.73 -28.17
CA ALA A 159 14.26 12.18 -28.21
C ALA A 159 12.80 12.53 -27.86
N ASP A 160 11.80 11.79 -28.38
CA ASP A 160 10.39 12.00 -28.04
C ASP A 160 10.08 11.68 -26.57
N GLU A 161 10.61 10.57 -26.05
CA GLU A 161 10.47 10.17 -24.65
C GLU A 161 11.13 11.17 -23.70
N PHE A 162 12.25 11.80 -24.08
CA PHE A 162 12.85 12.88 -23.30
C PHE A 162 11.90 14.08 -23.12
N LEU A 163 11.02 14.34 -24.09
CA LEU A 163 9.99 15.39 -23.98
C LEU A 163 8.86 15.03 -23.01
N SER A 164 8.81 13.78 -22.51
CA SER A 164 7.82 13.35 -21.54
C SER A 164 8.15 13.76 -20.11
N PHE A 165 9.40 14.10 -19.81
CA PHE A 165 9.82 14.47 -18.48
C PHE A 165 9.46 15.92 -18.16
N GLU A 166 8.93 16.09 -16.95
CA GLU A 166 8.67 17.39 -16.38
C GLU A 166 9.76 17.84 -15.41
N GLU A 167 10.26 16.91 -14.61
CA GLU A 167 11.30 17.16 -13.62
C GLU A 167 12.19 15.92 -13.48
N ILE A 168 13.48 16.13 -13.29
CA ILE A 168 14.45 15.09 -12.92
C ILE A 168 15.21 15.60 -11.70
N ARG A 169 15.15 14.89 -10.59
CA ARG A 169 15.80 15.32 -9.35
C ARG A 169 16.35 14.15 -8.54
N PHE A 170 17.37 14.44 -7.75
CA PHE A 170 17.86 13.53 -6.74
C PHE A 170 17.03 13.70 -5.46
N LEU A 171 16.61 12.60 -4.84
CA LEU A 171 15.81 12.62 -3.61
C LEU A 171 16.67 12.97 -2.40
N THR A 172 16.32 14.05 -1.71
CA THR A 172 17.03 14.41 -0.48
C THR A 172 16.56 13.56 0.72
N PRO A 173 17.39 13.42 1.77
CA PRO A 173 16.97 12.83 3.04
C PRO A 173 15.62 13.35 3.55
N GLU A 174 15.42 14.66 3.48
CA GLU A 174 14.23 15.35 3.98
C GLU A 174 12.97 14.95 3.21
N GLU A 175 13.07 14.70 1.91
CA GLU A 175 11.94 14.25 1.08
C GLU A 175 11.52 12.80 1.39
N LYS A 176 12.41 12.01 2.00
CA LYS A 176 12.16 10.61 2.37
C LYS A 176 11.70 10.46 3.81
N ASN A 177 11.92 11.48 4.65
CA ASN A 177 11.56 11.43 6.06
C ASN A 177 10.18 12.04 6.27
N GLY A 178 9.22 11.19 6.63
CA GLY A 178 7.92 11.64 7.13
C GLY A 178 7.99 12.11 8.57
N THR A 179 6.81 12.39 9.14
CA THR A 179 6.69 12.70 10.56
C THR A 179 7.15 11.50 11.39
N THR A 180 8.10 11.75 12.29
CA THR A 180 8.54 10.77 13.28
C THR A 180 8.23 11.25 14.69
N SER A 181 7.97 10.32 15.62
CA SER A 181 7.70 10.64 17.03
C SER A 181 8.91 11.29 17.72
N ASP A 182 8.67 12.05 18.79
CA ASP A 182 9.75 12.63 19.59
C ASP A 182 10.36 11.59 20.53
N GLY A 183 11.67 11.61 20.72
CA GLY A 183 12.36 10.72 21.66
C GLY A 183 13.78 10.36 21.21
N ASN A 184 14.56 9.77 22.14
CA ASN A 184 15.92 9.31 21.85
C ASN A 184 15.95 8.06 20.97
N SER A 185 14.89 7.24 21.03
CA SER A 185 14.71 6.02 20.27
C SER A 185 13.29 6.03 19.71
N LYS A 186 13.16 5.75 18.42
CA LYS A 186 11.92 5.85 17.65
C LYS A 186 11.66 4.53 16.94
N GLU A 187 10.41 4.09 16.96
CA GLU A 187 9.99 2.96 16.14
C GLU A 187 9.46 3.47 14.80
N VAL A 188 10.16 3.13 13.72
CA VAL A 188 9.86 3.62 12.38
C VAL A 188 9.67 2.46 11.42
N GLU A 189 8.82 2.65 10.44
CA GLU A 189 8.68 1.79 9.27
C GLU A 189 9.48 2.37 8.12
N ILE A 190 10.35 1.54 7.55
CA ILE A 190 11.12 1.87 6.35
C ILE A 190 10.45 1.21 5.15
N LEU A 191 10.10 2.01 4.14
CA LEU A 191 9.64 1.52 2.85
C LEU A 191 10.85 1.39 1.92
N LEU A 192 11.29 0.17 1.70
CA LEU A 192 12.45 -0.17 0.86
C LEU A 192 11.98 -0.73 -0.48
N GLN A 193 12.47 -0.17 -1.58
CA GLN A 193 12.11 -0.60 -2.94
C GLN A 193 12.91 -1.83 -3.35
N GLN A 194 12.23 -2.87 -3.83
CA GLN A 194 12.85 -4.16 -4.12
C GLN A 194 13.76 -4.16 -5.35
N GLY A 195 13.37 -3.42 -6.38
CA GLY A 195 13.99 -3.52 -7.70
C GLY A 195 13.91 -4.93 -8.31
N ASP A 196 14.79 -5.21 -9.26
CA ASP A 196 14.85 -6.46 -10.03
C ASP A 196 15.42 -7.64 -9.22
N ASP A 197 16.16 -7.36 -8.14
CA ASP A 197 16.73 -8.37 -7.23
C ASP A 197 16.34 -8.08 -5.76
N PRO A 198 15.12 -8.45 -5.36
CA PRO A 198 14.62 -8.20 -4.01
C PRO A 198 15.51 -8.81 -2.91
N TRP A 199 16.01 -10.03 -3.13
CA TRP A 199 16.83 -10.75 -2.16
C TRP A 199 18.22 -10.12 -1.98
N GLY A 200 18.84 -9.70 -3.08
CA GLY A 200 20.10 -8.96 -3.02
C GLY A 200 19.95 -7.59 -2.36
N VAL A 201 18.84 -6.89 -2.61
CA VAL A 201 18.53 -5.60 -1.96
C VAL A 201 18.39 -5.75 -0.45
N ILE A 202 17.59 -6.71 0.03
CA ILE A 202 17.38 -6.88 1.47
C ILE A 202 18.64 -7.38 2.20
N ASP A 203 19.43 -8.26 1.58
CA ASP A 203 20.72 -8.71 2.13
C ASP A 203 21.74 -7.55 2.21
N HIS A 204 21.80 -6.70 1.17
CA HIS A 204 22.64 -5.51 1.21
C HIS A 204 22.18 -4.50 2.25
N PHE A 205 20.86 -4.27 2.38
CA PHE A 205 20.31 -3.38 3.38
C PHE A 205 20.56 -3.89 4.80
N THR A 206 20.52 -5.21 5.02
CA THR A 206 20.86 -5.85 6.30
C THR A 206 22.34 -5.65 6.67
N ARG A 207 23.25 -5.70 5.69
CA ARG A 207 24.65 -5.31 5.92
C ARG A 207 24.81 -3.83 6.26
N PHE A 208 24.09 -2.96 5.55
CA PHE A 208 24.06 -1.53 5.84
C PHE A 208 23.54 -1.25 7.26
N ALA A 209 22.49 -1.95 7.71
CA ALA A 209 21.96 -1.84 9.06
C ALA A 209 23.02 -2.11 10.14
N ARG A 210 23.83 -3.16 9.96
CA ARG A 210 24.96 -3.48 10.86
C ARG A 210 26.04 -2.40 10.88
N LEU A 211 26.29 -1.73 9.75
CA LEU A 211 27.26 -0.63 9.67
C LEU A 211 26.77 0.62 10.41
N VAL A 212 25.47 0.92 10.31
CA VAL A 212 24.83 2.06 10.99
C VAL A 212 24.53 1.76 12.47
N GLY A 213 24.42 0.49 12.84
CA GLY A 213 24.24 0.03 14.22
C GLY A 213 22.78 -0.12 14.64
N PHE A 214 21.90 -0.58 13.74
CA PHE A 214 20.53 -0.97 14.07
C PHE A 214 20.23 -2.40 13.63
N GLU A 215 19.20 -3.00 14.22
CA GLU A 215 18.81 -4.39 13.96
C GLU A 215 17.53 -4.43 13.12
N ILE A 216 17.45 -5.45 12.25
CA ILE A 216 16.27 -5.77 11.45
C ILE A 216 15.77 -7.11 11.92
N GLU A 217 14.48 -7.17 12.23
CA GLU A 217 13.78 -8.38 12.63
C GLU A 217 13.10 -8.98 11.39
N ASP A 218 13.67 -10.06 10.84
CA ASP A 218 13.16 -10.73 9.62
C ASP A 218 11.69 -11.13 9.77
N ASP A 219 11.26 -11.40 10.99
CA ASP A 219 9.90 -11.81 11.30
C ASP A 219 8.90 -10.65 11.40
N ARG A 220 9.35 -9.42 11.14
CA ARG A 220 8.49 -8.23 11.03
C ARG A 220 8.52 -7.61 9.63
N ILE A 221 9.32 -8.15 8.70
CA ILE A 221 9.36 -7.68 7.31
C ILE A 221 8.08 -8.10 6.57
N ILE A 222 7.41 -7.14 5.93
CA ILE A 222 6.31 -7.40 4.99
C ILE A 222 6.80 -7.18 3.57
N ASP A 223 6.66 -8.21 2.74
CA ASP A 223 6.97 -8.21 1.31
C ASP A 223 5.66 -8.19 0.52
N VAL A 224 5.37 -7.06 -0.12
CA VAL A 224 4.22 -6.89 -1.00
C VAL A 224 4.41 -5.76 -1.98
N ALA A 225 3.85 -5.89 -3.18
CA ALA A 225 3.77 -4.84 -4.20
C ALA A 225 5.14 -4.22 -4.60
N GLY A 226 6.22 -5.02 -4.61
CA GLY A 226 7.55 -4.54 -4.97
C GLY A 226 8.23 -3.71 -3.88
N LEU A 227 7.71 -3.76 -2.65
CA LEU A 227 8.21 -3.04 -1.48
C LEU A 227 8.48 -4.01 -0.33
N PHE A 228 9.50 -3.71 0.45
CA PHE A 228 9.65 -4.22 1.81
C PHE A 228 9.22 -3.12 2.79
N PHE A 229 8.34 -3.47 3.72
CA PHE A 229 8.02 -2.65 4.89
C PHE A 229 8.78 -3.24 6.07
N ILE A 230 9.71 -2.46 6.62
CA ILE A 230 10.68 -2.91 7.60
C ILE A 230 10.55 -2.04 8.85
N PRO A 231 9.83 -2.50 9.89
CA PRO A 231 9.79 -1.80 11.18
C PRO A 231 11.13 -1.99 11.90
N VAL A 232 11.67 -0.89 12.43
CA VAL A 232 12.94 -0.88 13.19
C VAL A 232 12.87 0.13 14.33
N THR A 233 13.66 -0.12 15.38
CA THR A 233 13.89 0.85 16.46
C THR A 233 15.23 1.54 16.24
N VAL A 234 15.22 2.86 16.06
CA VAL A 234 16.39 3.66 15.63
C VAL A 234 16.46 5.03 16.29
N THR A 235 17.64 5.66 16.26
CA THR A 235 17.86 7.05 16.67
C THR A 235 17.68 8.03 15.50
N GLU A 236 17.60 9.33 15.78
CA GLU A 236 17.54 10.39 14.75
C GLU A 236 18.76 10.34 13.80
N GLU A 237 19.96 10.12 14.34
CA GLU A 237 21.20 10.01 13.55
C GLU A 237 21.14 8.80 12.59
N GLN A 238 20.50 7.72 13.02
CA GLN A 238 20.31 6.52 12.20
C GLN A 238 19.25 6.75 11.13
N ILE A 239 18.15 7.45 11.42
CA ILE A 239 17.14 7.86 10.41
C ILE A 239 17.80 8.69 9.31
N ASP A 240 18.63 9.66 9.69
CA ASP A 240 19.39 10.47 8.75
C ASP A 240 20.32 9.61 7.88
N ALA A 241 20.98 8.58 8.44
CA ALA A 241 21.77 7.62 7.66
C ALA A 241 20.90 6.76 6.72
N ILE A 242 19.77 6.22 7.21
CA ILE A 242 18.85 5.34 6.45
C ILE A 242 18.23 6.09 5.27
N SER A 243 17.82 7.34 5.44
CA SER A 243 17.22 8.16 4.38
C SER A 243 18.18 8.34 3.17
N ARG A 244 19.50 8.29 3.39
CA ARG A 244 20.50 8.34 2.31
C ARG A 244 20.67 7.02 1.56
N TYR A 245 20.13 5.93 2.07
CA TYR A 245 20.14 4.65 1.36
C TYR A 245 19.30 4.75 0.08
N SER A 246 19.88 4.32 -1.04
CA SER A 246 19.35 4.62 -2.37
C SER A 246 17.93 4.06 -2.58
N HIS A 247 17.70 2.81 -2.18
CA HIS A 247 16.41 2.15 -2.36
C HIS A 247 15.36 2.55 -1.31
N VAL A 248 15.69 3.36 -0.31
CA VAL A 248 14.70 3.85 0.66
C VAL A 248 13.78 4.85 -0.05
N ARG A 249 12.50 4.50 -0.11
CA ARG A 249 11.42 5.33 -0.66
C ARG A 249 10.96 6.36 0.36
N PHE A 250 10.71 5.91 1.58
CA PHE A 250 10.10 6.70 2.64
C PHE A 250 10.36 6.08 4.01
N ILE A 251 10.36 6.91 5.05
CA ILE A 251 10.45 6.53 6.45
C ILE A 251 9.31 7.21 7.20
N ARG A 252 8.53 6.47 7.99
CA ARG A 252 7.44 6.99 8.81
C ARG A 252 7.40 6.31 10.16
N ASN A 253 6.58 6.80 11.09
CA ASN A 253 6.30 6.06 12.33
C ASN A 253 5.79 4.65 12.00
N ALA A 254 6.25 3.67 12.77
CA ALA A 254 5.73 2.32 12.68
C ALA A 254 4.26 2.28 13.07
N ALA A 255 3.54 1.32 12.49
CA ALA A 255 2.15 1.07 12.84
C ALA A 255 2.02 0.61 14.30
N GLU A 256 0.97 1.09 14.97
CA GLU A 256 0.42 0.44 16.16
C GLU A 256 -0.88 -0.26 15.78
N LEU A 257 -1.23 -1.35 16.49
CA LEU A 257 -2.48 -2.05 16.25
C LEU A 257 -3.56 -1.47 17.15
N ARG A 258 -4.77 -1.33 16.62
CA ARG A 258 -5.93 -0.90 17.40
C ARG A 258 -6.07 -1.75 18.66
N VAL A 259 -5.93 -1.13 19.82
CA VAL A 259 -6.25 -1.79 21.08
C VAL A 259 -7.76 -1.88 21.20
N PHE A 260 -8.29 -3.06 21.52
CA PHE A 260 -9.73 -3.30 21.66
C PHE A 260 -10.31 -2.56 22.88
N ASN A 261 -10.50 -1.25 22.75
CA ASN A 261 -11.27 -0.44 23.69
C ASN A 261 -12.72 -0.39 23.21
N PRO A 262 -13.67 -1.04 23.88
CA PRO A 262 -15.08 -0.93 23.51
C PRO A 262 -15.54 0.53 23.71
N VAL A 263 -15.74 1.25 22.59
CA VAL A 263 -16.25 2.64 22.56
C VAL A 263 -17.66 2.73 23.18
N THR A 264 -18.38 1.61 23.27
CA THR A 264 -19.71 1.54 23.87
C THR A 264 -19.69 0.65 25.09
N GLY A 265 -19.85 1.26 26.28
CA GLY A 265 -20.22 0.52 27.47
C GLY A 265 -21.48 -0.29 27.19
N ILE A 266 -21.47 -1.57 27.58
CA ILE A 266 -22.62 -2.47 27.48
C ILE A 266 -23.84 -1.75 28.06
N ARG A 267 -24.80 -1.37 27.20
CA ARG A 267 -26.07 -0.74 27.62
C ARG A 267 -26.99 -1.82 28.21
N GLY A 268 -26.57 -2.37 29.35
CA GLY A 268 -27.29 -3.40 30.11
C GLY A 268 -27.14 -4.82 29.53
N VAL A 269 -26.86 -5.78 30.40
CA VAL A 269 -27.01 -7.20 30.09
C VAL A 269 -28.49 -7.54 30.20
N ILE A 270 -29.15 -7.75 29.07
CA ILE A 270 -30.51 -8.29 29.07
C ILE A 270 -30.39 -9.79 29.38
N ASN A 271 -30.69 -10.18 30.62
CA ASN A 271 -30.76 -11.59 31.03
C ASN A 271 -31.99 -12.25 30.40
N ARG A 272 -31.85 -12.66 29.14
CA ARG A 272 -32.87 -13.33 28.36
C ARG A 272 -32.33 -14.67 27.87
N ALA A 273 -33.10 -15.74 28.06
CA ALA A 273 -32.75 -17.05 27.53
C ALA A 273 -32.89 -17.02 26.00
N ILE A 274 -31.76 -17.04 25.30
CA ILE A 274 -31.69 -17.12 23.84
C ILE A 274 -31.59 -18.59 23.45
N GLN A 275 -32.41 -19.02 22.50
CA GLN A 275 -32.33 -20.33 21.87
C GLN A 275 -31.39 -20.24 20.67
N LEU A 276 -30.28 -20.98 20.76
CA LEU A 276 -29.29 -21.10 19.68
C LEU A 276 -29.76 -22.11 18.63
N PRO A 277 -29.39 -21.94 17.36
CA PRO A 277 -29.91 -22.73 16.25
C PRO A 277 -29.13 -24.05 16.15
N SER A 278 -29.80 -25.14 15.77
CA SER A 278 -29.10 -26.39 15.51
C SER A 278 -28.21 -26.29 14.25
N ASP A 279 -27.13 -27.08 14.18
CA ASP A 279 -26.06 -26.97 13.18
C ASP A 279 -26.35 -27.75 11.87
N ASP A 280 -27.45 -28.50 11.84
CA ASP A 280 -27.91 -29.40 10.78
C ASP A 280 -28.36 -28.70 9.48
N LYS A 281 -28.51 -27.37 9.49
CA LYS A 281 -28.93 -26.58 8.32
C LYS A 281 -27.83 -25.72 7.69
N MET A 282 -26.60 -25.78 8.21
CA MET A 282 -25.48 -25.04 7.63
C MET A 282 -25.01 -25.64 6.31
N SER A 283 -24.57 -24.79 5.38
CA SER A 283 -23.85 -25.27 4.20
C SER A 283 -22.45 -25.78 4.58
N ASN A 284 -22.02 -26.87 3.94
CA ASN A 284 -20.65 -27.37 3.98
C ASN A 284 -19.87 -27.03 2.70
N ASP A 285 -20.45 -26.26 1.78
CA ASP A 285 -19.86 -25.96 0.46
C ASP A 285 -18.71 -24.95 0.57
N PHE A 286 -18.72 -24.13 1.62
CA PHE A 286 -17.66 -23.17 1.92
C PHE A 286 -17.56 -22.92 3.42
N ARG A 287 -16.44 -22.32 3.80
CA ARG A 287 -16.16 -21.85 5.16
C ARG A 287 -15.73 -20.40 5.12
N VAL A 288 -15.85 -19.75 6.26
CA VAL A 288 -15.49 -18.34 6.45
C VAL A 288 -14.33 -18.27 7.41
N ALA A 289 -13.30 -17.49 7.08
CA ALA A 289 -12.23 -17.18 8.02
C ALA A 289 -12.59 -15.90 8.79
N ILE A 290 -12.47 -15.95 10.12
CA ILE A 290 -12.50 -14.77 10.98
C ILE A 290 -11.13 -14.67 11.64
N PHE A 291 -10.45 -13.54 11.45
CA PHE A 291 -9.17 -13.26 12.10
C PHE A 291 -9.39 -12.24 13.21
N ASP A 292 -9.21 -12.65 14.46
CA ASP A 292 -9.48 -11.79 15.63
C ASP A 292 -8.68 -12.24 16.87
N GLY A 293 -9.07 -11.79 18.06
CA GLY A 293 -8.39 -12.04 19.33
C GLY A 293 -8.70 -13.38 20.02
N GLY A 294 -9.39 -14.30 19.34
CA GLY A 294 -9.71 -15.64 19.84
C GLY A 294 -11.08 -15.75 20.47
N LEU A 295 -11.34 -16.90 21.11
CA LEU A 295 -12.60 -17.19 21.80
C LEU A 295 -12.33 -17.52 23.28
N PRO A 296 -13.11 -16.98 24.23
CA PRO A 296 -12.85 -17.15 25.67
C PRO A 296 -13.30 -18.51 26.22
N ASP A 297 -14.17 -19.22 25.50
CA ASP A 297 -14.65 -20.57 25.84
C ASP A 297 -15.21 -21.30 24.60
N GLU A 298 -15.73 -22.51 24.83
CA GLU A 298 -16.24 -23.39 23.78
C GLU A 298 -17.72 -23.14 23.40
N ARG A 299 -18.33 -22.01 23.79
CA ARG A 299 -19.76 -21.74 23.54
C ARG A 299 -20.16 -21.76 22.07
N PHE A 300 -19.20 -21.60 21.15
CA PHE A 300 -19.41 -21.62 19.71
C PHE A 300 -18.95 -22.92 19.01
N ALA A 301 -18.49 -23.94 19.76
CA ALA A 301 -17.85 -25.14 19.20
C ALA A 301 -18.75 -25.95 18.23
N ALA A 302 -20.07 -25.77 18.28
CA ALA A 302 -20.99 -26.39 17.31
C ALA A 302 -20.82 -25.81 15.88
N TRP A 303 -20.49 -24.52 15.76
CA TRP A 303 -20.44 -23.79 14.47
C TRP A 303 -19.03 -23.35 14.07
N VAL A 304 -18.08 -23.35 15.00
CA VAL A 304 -16.76 -22.73 14.83
C VAL A 304 -15.63 -23.73 15.13
N ASP A 305 -14.67 -23.83 14.20
CA ASP A 305 -13.37 -24.43 14.47
C ASP A 305 -12.39 -23.31 14.88
N HIS A 306 -11.74 -23.46 16.03
CA HIS A 306 -10.84 -22.45 16.61
C HIS A 306 -9.37 -22.83 16.41
N PHE A 307 -8.56 -21.89 15.90
CA PHE A 307 -7.14 -22.04 15.63
C PHE A 307 -6.35 -20.92 16.30
N ASP A 308 -5.26 -21.24 16.98
CA ASP A 308 -4.36 -20.25 17.58
C ASP A 308 -3.11 -20.07 16.71
N GLN A 309 -2.84 -18.83 16.29
CA GLN A 309 -1.65 -18.43 15.53
C GLN A 309 -0.70 -17.56 16.38
N THR A 310 -1.04 -17.31 17.65
CA THR A 310 -0.23 -16.52 18.57
C THR A 310 0.84 -17.38 19.23
N THR A 311 1.87 -16.74 19.77
CA THR A 311 2.88 -17.42 20.60
C THR A 311 2.55 -17.38 22.09
N SER A 312 1.42 -16.75 22.44
CA SER A 312 0.93 -16.62 23.81
C SER A 312 0.41 -17.95 24.35
N ASP A 313 0.49 -18.15 25.68
CA ASP A 313 -0.07 -19.35 26.32
C ASP A 313 -1.57 -19.45 25.99
N PRO A 314 -2.06 -20.57 25.42
CA PRO A 314 -3.49 -20.77 25.12
C PRO A 314 -4.41 -20.53 26.32
N GLN A 315 -3.93 -20.70 27.57
CA GLN A 315 -4.71 -20.45 28.78
C GLN A 315 -4.95 -18.96 29.09
N THR A 316 -4.25 -18.04 28.41
CA THR A 316 -4.46 -16.58 28.55
C THR A 316 -5.73 -16.06 27.85
N THR A 317 -6.45 -16.94 27.14
CA THR A 317 -7.65 -16.60 26.36
C THR A 317 -8.90 -16.35 27.18
N THR A 318 -9.02 -16.93 28.38
CA THR A 318 -10.31 -17.03 29.06
C THR A 318 -10.86 -15.70 29.61
N THR A 319 -10.03 -14.64 29.67
CA THR A 319 -10.40 -13.32 30.23
C THR A 319 -9.70 -12.13 29.57
N SER A 320 -9.22 -12.27 28.33
CA SER A 320 -8.58 -11.14 27.62
C SER A 320 -9.59 -10.30 26.86
N ALA A 321 -9.35 -8.98 26.78
CA ALA A 321 -10.18 -8.08 25.97
C ALA A 321 -10.18 -8.50 24.49
N SER A 322 -9.05 -9.02 24.02
CA SER A 322 -8.90 -9.60 22.69
C SER A 322 -9.87 -10.78 22.43
N ALA A 323 -10.00 -11.71 23.39
CA ALA A 323 -10.91 -12.85 23.22
C ALA A 323 -12.39 -12.44 23.32
N GLU A 324 -12.73 -11.47 24.17
CA GLU A 324 -14.09 -10.92 24.24
C GLU A 324 -14.49 -10.25 22.93
N HIS A 325 -13.57 -9.49 22.31
CA HIS A 325 -13.78 -8.90 21.00
C HIS A 325 -13.99 -9.98 19.92
N GLY A 326 -13.11 -10.99 19.88
CA GLY A 326 -13.23 -12.09 18.92
C GLY A 326 -14.53 -12.88 19.07
N ALA A 327 -15.02 -13.06 20.29
CA ALA A 327 -16.34 -13.64 20.57
C ALA A 327 -17.49 -12.75 20.07
N ALA A 328 -17.42 -11.44 20.27
CA ALA A 328 -18.43 -10.50 19.81
C ALA A 328 -18.51 -10.47 18.27
N VAL A 329 -17.37 -10.41 17.58
CA VAL A 329 -17.27 -10.45 16.12
C VAL A 329 -17.82 -11.77 15.57
N THR A 330 -17.40 -12.90 16.15
CA THR A 330 -17.86 -14.23 15.72
C THR A 330 -19.36 -14.39 15.93
N SER A 331 -19.88 -13.93 17.07
CA SER A 331 -21.32 -13.94 17.35
C SER A 331 -22.10 -13.10 16.35
N ALA A 332 -21.61 -11.91 15.98
CA ALA A 332 -22.25 -11.05 15.00
C ALA A 332 -22.30 -11.71 13.61
N PHE A 333 -21.23 -12.40 13.20
CA PHE A 333 -21.23 -13.16 11.95
C PHE A 333 -22.23 -14.32 11.96
N LEU A 334 -22.22 -15.13 13.03
CA LEU A 334 -23.05 -16.34 13.11
C LEU A 334 -24.54 -16.02 13.19
N PHE A 335 -24.92 -15.04 14.01
CA PHE A 335 -26.31 -14.82 14.40
C PHE A 335 -26.89 -13.49 13.92
N GLY A 336 -26.06 -12.56 13.46
CA GLY A 336 -26.50 -11.27 12.97
C GLY A 336 -27.20 -10.41 14.04
N HIS A 337 -27.98 -9.45 13.58
CA HIS A 337 -28.80 -8.60 14.45
C HIS A 337 -30.00 -9.39 15.00
N MET A 338 -30.29 -9.21 16.28
CA MET A 338 -31.52 -9.71 16.90
C MET A 338 -32.54 -8.59 17.06
N ASP A 339 -33.75 -8.83 16.55
CA ASP A 339 -34.87 -7.92 16.76
C ASP A 339 -35.28 -7.84 18.24
N ASP A 340 -35.76 -6.67 18.66
CA ASP A 340 -36.37 -6.49 19.98
C ASP A 340 -37.49 -7.51 20.19
N GLY A 341 -37.40 -8.31 21.25
CA GLY A 341 -38.40 -9.34 21.52
C GLY A 341 -38.16 -10.69 20.82
N ALA A 342 -37.06 -10.88 20.07
CA ALA A 342 -36.66 -12.20 19.55
C ALA A 342 -36.00 -13.09 20.64
N ASN A 343 -36.37 -14.37 20.70
CA ASN A 343 -35.76 -15.39 21.59
C ASN A 343 -34.94 -16.43 20.81
N GLU A 344 -35.00 -16.42 19.48
CA GLU A 344 -34.35 -17.40 18.61
C GLU A 344 -33.39 -16.65 17.69
N THR A 345 -32.17 -17.17 17.54
CA THR A 345 -31.19 -16.64 16.60
C THR A 345 -31.35 -17.25 15.21
N PRO A 346 -31.07 -16.51 14.12
CA PRO A 346 -30.94 -17.07 12.78
C PRO A 346 -29.94 -18.23 12.73
N CYS A 347 -30.19 -19.22 11.87
CA CYS A 347 -29.20 -20.26 11.59
C CYS A 347 -28.02 -19.65 10.82
N PRO A 348 -26.77 -19.89 11.24
CA PRO A 348 -25.59 -19.48 10.49
C PRO A 348 -25.61 -20.06 9.06
N PRO A 349 -25.10 -19.33 8.06
CA PRO A 349 -25.10 -19.81 6.67
C PRO A 349 -24.12 -20.97 6.43
N CYS A 350 -23.01 -21.02 7.17
CA CYS A 350 -21.91 -21.98 7.00
C CYS A 350 -21.02 -22.03 8.26
N ARG A 351 -20.08 -22.98 8.29
CA ARG A 351 -19.07 -23.09 9.36
C ARG A 351 -18.02 -21.99 9.29
N VAL A 352 -17.50 -21.62 10.46
CA VAL A 352 -16.46 -20.60 10.62
C VAL A 352 -15.16 -21.26 11.07
N ASP A 353 -14.06 -20.82 10.49
CA ASP A 353 -12.71 -21.04 11.02
C ASP A 353 -12.27 -19.73 11.69
N HIS A 354 -12.21 -19.73 13.01
CA HIS A 354 -11.76 -18.58 13.79
C HIS A 354 -10.26 -18.72 14.07
N TYR A 355 -9.49 -17.74 13.63
CA TYR A 355 -8.05 -17.65 13.85
C TYR A 355 -7.75 -16.56 14.88
N ARG A 356 -7.25 -16.97 16.05
CA ARG A 356 -6.64 -16.06 17.02
C ARG A 356 -5.30 -15.59 16.46
N VAL A 357 -5.21 -14.33 16.04
CA VAL A 357 -4.00 -13.73 15.46
C VAL A 357 -3.39 -12.64 16.32
N ILE A 358 -4.15 -12.14 17.30
CA ILE A 358 -3.74 -11.13 18.27
C ILE A 358 -4.04 -11.64 19.69
N ALA A 359 -3.17 -11.29 20.64
CA ALA A 359 -3.44 -11.42 22.07
C ALA A 359 -2.89 -10.21 22.84
N ASP A 360 -3.32 -10.06 24.09
CA ASP A 360 -2.81 -9.03 24.98
C ASP A 360 -1.28 -9.22 25.16
N GLY A 361 -0.48 -8.21 24.77
CA GLY A 361 0.99 -8.31 24.74
C GLY A 361 1.60 -8.98 23.50
N ASP A 362 0.78 -9.48 22.58
CA ASP A 362 1.18 -10.11 21.31
C ASP A 362 0.35 -9.52 20.16
N HIS A 363 0.60 -8.24 19.88
CA HIS A 363 -0.22 -7.37 19.03
C HIS A 363 0.61 -6.50 18.07
N ASP A 364 1.86 -6.89 17.80
CA ASP A 364 2.67 -6.21 16.77
C ASP A 364 1.96 -6.30 15.40
N PRO A 365 1.65 -5.17 14.73
CA PRO A 365 0.88 -5.19 13.49
C PRO A 365 1.51 -6.01 12.36
N TYR A 366 2.84 -6.01 12.27
CA TYR A 366 3.56 -6.70 11.22
C TYR A 366 3.52 -8.21 11.44
N VAL A 367 3.74 -8.64 12.68
CA VAL A 367 3.61 -10.05 13.06
C VAL A 367 2.17 -10.55 12.85
N VAL A 368 1.17 -9.77 13.28
CA VAL A 368 -0.26 -10.09 13.09
C VAL A 368 -0.60 -10.19 11.60
N LEU A 369 -0.18 -9.23 10.78
CA LEU A 369 -0.41 -9.26 9.34
C LEU A 369 0.22 -10.51 8.69
N ARG A 370 1.43 -10.90 9.10
CA ARG A 370 2.03 -12.15 8.60
C ARG A 370 1.27 -13.40 9.02
N ARG A 371 0.74 -13.47 10.25
CA ARG A 371 -0.11 -14.58 10.69
C ARG A 371 -1.32 -14.72 9.77
N ILE A 372 -2.00 -13.61 9.49
CA ILE A 372 -3.17 -13.57 8.60
C ILE A 372 -2.77 -14.01 7.19
N THR A 373 -1.77 -13.38 6.59
CA THR A 373 -1.35 -13.66 5.21
C THR A 373 -0.77 -15.07 5.04
N SER A 374 -0.13 -15.63 6.06
CA SER A 374 0.31 -17.04 6.07
C SER A 374 -0.88 -18.00 5.96
N VAL A 375 -1.93 -17.77 6.75
CA VAL A 375 -3.16 -18.56 6.67
C VAL A 375 -3.80 -18.43 5.28
N LEU A 376 -3.95 -17.21 4.76
CA LEU A 376 -4.55 -16.96 3.44
C LEU A 376 -3.74 -17.56 2.28
N LYS A 377 -2.41 -17.65 2.40
CA LYS A 377 -1.54 -18.36 1.44
C LYS A 377 -1.71 -19.88 1.52
N SER A 378 -1.89 -20.41 2.73
CA SER A 378 -2.00 -21.85 2.97
C SER A 378 -3.38 -22.42 2.61
N ARG A 379 -4.43 -21.58 2.67
CA ARG A 379 -5.81 -22.00 2.53
C ARG A 379 -6.66 -20.92 1.88
N SER A 380 -7.38 -21.32 0.84
CA SER A 380 -8.32 -20.45 0.15
C SER A 380 -9.64 -20.34 0.91
N TYR A 381 -10.11 -19.11 1.09
CA TYR A 381 -11.43 -18.79 1.63
C TYR A 381 -12.23 -18.00 0.61
N ARG A 382 -13.54 -18.23 0.57
CA ARG A 382 -14.45 -17.41 -0.24
C ARG A 382 -14.82 -16.10 0.45
N LEU A 383 -14.82 -16.12 1.77
CA LEU A 383 -15.15 -14.99 2.62
C LEU A 383 -14.19 -14.95 3.81
N VAL A 384 -13.61 -13.78 4.03
CA VAL A 384 -12.73 -13.46 5.13
C VAL A 384 -13.28 -12.23 5.85
N ASN A 385 -13.32 -12.26 7.18
CA ASN A 385 -13.65 -11.10 8.00
C ASN A 385 -12.44 -10.72 8.86
N LEU A 386 -12.09 -9.44 8.81
CA LEU A 386 -11.03 -8.84 9.59
C LEU A 386 -11.56 -7.61 10.34
N SER A 387 -11.80 -7.76 11.63
CA SER A 387 -12.34 -6.69 12.50
C SER A 387 -11.24 -6.02 13.33
N LEU A 388 -10.02 -5.99 12.79
CA LEU A 388 -8.84 -5.36 13.38
C LEU A 388 -7.98 -4.73 12.28
N GLY A 389 -7.06 -3.85 12.67
CA GLY A 389 -6.10 -3.24 11.77
C GLY A 389 -5.27 -2.17 12.49
N PRO A 390 -4.40 -1.46 11.77
CA PRO A 390 -3.61 -0.39 12.34
C PRO A 390 -4.44 0.78 12.87
N GLU A 391 -3.88 1.51 13.84
CA GLU A 391 -4.49 2.65 14.52
C GLU A 391 -3.95 3.99 14.00
N TYR A 392 -4.14 4.26 12.71
CA TYR A 392 -3.89 5.58 12.12
C TYR A 392 -4.78 5.84 10.92
N ALA A 393 -5.02 7.13 10.66
CA ALA A 393 -5.72 7.60 9.48
C ALA A 393 -4.90 7.31 8.21
N ILE A 394 -5.58 6.90 7.14
CA ILE A 394 -4.95 6.73 5.82
C ILE A 394 -4.42 8.08 5.32
N VAL A 395 -3.18 8.05 4.83
CA VAL A 395 -2.50 9.20 4.23
C VAL A 395 -2.44 8.98 2.73
N ASP A 396 -2.85 9.99 1.96
CA ASP A 396 -2.84 9.93 0.50
C ASP A 396 -1.41 9.72 -0.04
N ASP A 397 -1.30 9.05 -1.18
CA ASP A 397 -0.03 8.74 -1.86
C ASP A 397 0.96 7.84 -1.10
N HIS A 398 0.58 7.35 0.09
CA HIS A 398 1.33 6.35 0.84
C HIS A 398 0.73 4.96 0.66
N ILE A 399 1.60 3.99 0.34
CA ILE A 399 1.19 2.59 0.27
C ILE A 399 1.24 2.03 1.69
N ASP A 400 0.15 1.39 2.11
CA ASP A 400 0.06 0.73 3.42
C ASP A 400 0.31 -0.78 3.32
N PRO A 401 1.10 -1.40 4.21
CA PRO A 401 1.37 -2.83 4.14
C PRO A 401 0.12 -3.68 4.33
N TRP A 402 -0.83 -3.26 5.18
CA TRP A 402 -2.06 -4.02 5.40
C TRP A 402 -2.98 -3.96 4.18
N THR A 403 -3.20 -2.75 3.67
CA THR A 403 -4.01 -2.53 2.47
C THR A 403 -3.41 -3.28 1.28
N ALA A 404 -2.12 -3.08 0.98
CA ALA A 404 -1.46 -3.72 -0.15
C ALA A 404 -1.47 -5.25 -0.04
N SER A 405 -1.26 -5.79 1.16
CA SER A 405 -1.29 -7.24 1.39
C SER A 405 -2.67 -7.83 1.13
N LEU A 406 -3.71 -7.30 1.76
CA LEU A 406 -5.06 -7.86 1.66
C LEU A 406 -5.67 -7.62 0.29
N ASP A 407 -5.44 -6.45 -0.30
CA ASP A 407 -5.89 -6.12 -1.65
C ASP A 407 -5.28 -7.09 -2.68
N SER A 408 -4.00 -7.45 -2.53
CA SER A 408 -3.35 -8.45 -3.38
C SER A 408 -3.95 -9.86 -3.28
N PHE A 409 -4.54 -10.24 -2.14
CA PHE A 409 -5.28 -11.52 -2.05
C PHE A 409 -6.66 -11.42 -2.70
N ALA A 410 -7.36 -10.32 -2.44
CA ALA A 410 -8.71 -10.09 -2.95
C ALA A 410 -8.73 -9.82 -4.47
N SER A 411 -7.63 -9.33 -5.06
CA SER A 411 -7.55 -8.99 -6.50
C SER A 411 -7.77 -10.18 -7.45
N SER A 412 -7.66 -11.42 -6.94
CA SER A 412 -8.00 -12.63 -7.71
C SER A 412 -9.50 -12.72 -8.04
N GLY A 413 -10.37 -12.09 -7.24
CA GLY A 413 -11.82 -12.20 -7.32
C GLY A 413 -12.40 -13.48 -6.71
N ASP A 414 -11.55 -14.38 -6.20
CA ASP A 414 -11.98 -15.65 -5.59
C ASP A 414 -12.30 -15.53 -4.10
N CYS A 415 -11.81 -14.46 -3.46
CA CYS A 415 -11.96 -14.18 -2.04
C CYS A 415 -12.60 -12.80 -1.83
N PHE A 416 -13.71 -12.77 -1.10
CA PHE A 416 -14.29 -11.54 -0.59
C PHE A 416 -13.72 -11.26 0.80
N ILE A 417 -13.11 -10.09 1.00
CA ILE A 417 -12.53 -9.68 2.29
C ILE A 417 -13.35 -8.51 2.84
N ALA A 418 -13.96 -8.70 4.00
CA ALA A 418 -14.63 -7.66 4.77
C ALA A 418 -13.69 -7.12 5.85
N VAL A 419 -13.53 -5.80 5.92
CA VAL A 419 -12.59 -5.12 6.82
C VAL A 419 -13.29 -3.99 7.61
N ALA A 420 -12.87 -3.77 8.85
CA ALA A 420 -13.40 -2.66 9.64
C ALA A 420 -12.76 -1.31 9.25
N ALA A 421 -13.59 -0.29 8.99
CA ALA A 421 -13.17 1.04 8.54
C ALA A 421 -12.36 1.88 9.56
N GLY A 422 -12.35 1.45 10.82
CA GLY A 422 -11.76 2.20 11.94
C GLY A 422 -12.82 2.81 12.85
N ASN A 423 -12.39 3.25 14.03
CA ASN A 423 -13.28 3.76 15.09
C ASN A 423 -13.01 5.23 15.48
N GLU A 424 -12.07 5.90 14.79
CA GLU A 424 -11.60 7.25 15.14
C GLU A 424 -12.38 8.38 14.45
N GLY A 425 -13.63 8.14 14.04
CA GLY A 425 -14.43 9.14 13.30
C GLY A 425 -14.72 10.44 14.06
N GLU A 426 -14.56 10.44 15.39
CA GLU A 426 -14.70 11.62 16.26
C GLU A 426 -13.36 12.31 16.57
N ALA A 427 -12.25 11.82 16.01
CA ALA A 427 -10.93 12.43 16.17
C ALA A 427 -10.81 13.76 15.42
N ASP A 428 -9.68 14.45 15.60
CA ASP A 428 -9.45 15.79 15.06
C ASP A 428 -9.66 15.85 13.53
N GLN A 429 -10.60 16.70 13.11
CA GLN A 429 -10.94 16.89 11.71
C GLN A 429 -9.90 17.72 10.96
N GLU A 430 -9.32 18.74 11.60
CA GLU A 430 -8.33 19.63 11.01
C GLU A 430 -7.02 18.89 10.76
N ALA A 431 -6.64 17.99 11.67
CA ALA A 431 -5.49 17.11 11.52
C ALA A 431 -5.74 15.91 10.59
N GLY A 432 -6.98 15.68 10.14
CA GLY A 432 -7.33 14.54 9.29
C GLY A 432 -7.41 13.19 10.02
N ASN A 433 -7.34 13.18 11.36
CA ASN A 433 -7.34 11.95 12.17
C ASN A 433 -8.68 11.20 12.14
N HIS A 434 -9.77 11.88 11.74
CA HIS A 434 -11.11 11.31 11.57
C HIS A 434 -11.30 10.42 10.33
N ARG A 435 -10.30 10.35 9.44
CA ARG A 435 -10.39 9.59 8.19
C ARG A 435 -10.45 8.08 8.47
N ILE A 436 -10.91 7.33 7.47
CA ILE A 436 -10.85 5.87 7.46
C ILE A 436 -9.41 5.37 7.72
N GLN A 437 -9.29 4.17 8.28
CA GLN A 437 -8.03 3.56 8.68
C GLN A 437 -7.69 2.35 7.80
N PRO A 438 -6.40 1.97 7.62
CA PRO A 438 -6.06 0.75 6.91
C PRO A 438 -6.68 -0.47 7.62
N PRO A 439 -7.06 -1.53 6.88
CA PRO A 439 -6.92 -1.70 5.42
C PRO A 439 -8.14 -1.25 4.58
N SER A 440 -9.00 -0.37 5.11
CA SER A 440 -10.31 -0.08 4.50
C SER A 440 -10.31 0.78 3.23
N ASP A 441 -9.14 1.28 2.82
CA ASP A 441 -8.90 1.94 1.52
C ASP A 441 -8.58 0.97 0.38
N GLY A 442 -8.57 -0.35 0.62
CA GLY A 442 -8.32 -1.32 -0.44
C GLY A 442 -9.39 -1.27 -1.53
N VAL A 443 -9.00 -1.47 -2.79
CA VAL A 443 -9.91 -1.42 -3.95
C VAL A 443 -10.78 -2.68 -4.05
N ASN A 444 -10.25 -3.81 -3.57
CA ASN A 444 -10.87 -5.13 -3.66
C ASN A 444 -11.40 -5.63 -2.31
N VAL A 445 -11.40 -4.79 -1.27
CA VAL A 445 -11.97 -5.09 0.06
C VAL A 445 -13.25 -4.29 0.30
N ILE A 446 -14.08 -4.72 1.26
CA ILE A 446 -15.33 -4.04 1.65
C ILE A 446 -15.32 -3.64 3.11
#